data_AF-A0A0W0CM01-F1
#
_entry.id   AF-A0A0W0CM01-F1
#
_cell.length_a   1.000
_cell.length_b   1.000
_cell.length_c   1.000
_cell.angle_alpha   90.00
_cell.angle_beta   90.00
_cell.angle_gamma   90.00
#
_symmetry.space_group_name_H-M   'P 1'
#
loop_
_entity.id
_entity.type
_entity.pdbx_description
1 polymer ?
#
loop_
_entity_poly.entity_id
_entity_poly.type
_entity_poly.pdbx_seq_one_letter_code
_entity_poly.pdbx_strand_id
1 'polypeptide(L)'
;MDFFKFLIVLVIVVLFILVLPWLSGIGSYSIQKAAVSNKKSPDSRREKLKNKLDKSVALNFSLKDKNDESDGKSSHVSKRGEFDIDSKTGLKRRVLSRYDQDPNNFDFDIDELIDEDRKEEAKEEQQRIKKFGGKSSEAYEGFV
;
A
#
# COMPACT_ATOMS: atom_id res chain seq x y z
N MET A 1 -14.94 -36.52 -32.46
CA MET A 1 -14.21 -36.43 -31.18
C MET A 1 -13.95 -35.00 -30.73
N ASP A 2 -14.18 -33.98 -31.57
CA ASP A 2 -13.93 -32.58 -31.18
C ASP A 2 -15.11 -31.89 -30.50
N PHE A 3 -16.35 -32.37 -30.72
CA PHE A 3 -17.54 -31.86 -30.03
C PHE A 3 -17.41 -31.94 -28.49
N PHE A 4 -16.85 -33.04 -27.98
CA PHE A 4 -16.59 -33.20 -26.54
C PHE A 4 -15.57 -32.19 -26.03
N LYS A 5 -14.55 -31.82 -26.82
CA LYS A 5 -13.56 -30.80 -26.44
C LYS A 5 -14.24 -29.43 -26.31
N PHE A 6 -15.08 -29.06 -27.28
CA PHE A 6 -15.86 -27.82 -27.20
C PHE A 6 -16.79 -27.80 -25.98
N LEU A 7 -17.41 -28.95 -25.65
CA LEU A 7 -18.26 -29.08 -24.47
C LEU A 7 -17.46 -28.90 -23.16
N ILE A 8 -16.28 -29.52 -23.05
CA ILE A 8 -15.38 -29.31 -21.90
C ILE A 8 -14.98 -27.83 -21.77
N VAL A 9 -14.59 -27.18 -22.86
CA VAL A 9 -14.17 -25.76 -22.84
C VAL A 9 -15.34 -24.86 -22.43
N LEU A 10 -16.54 -25.14 -22.93
CA LEU A 10 -17.74 -24.40 -22.57
C LEU A 10 -18.05 -24.52 -21.07
N VAL A 11 -17.92 -25.72 -20.49
CA VAL A 11 -18.09 -25.92 -19.05
C VAL A 11 -17.07 -25.11 -18.24
N ILE A 12 -15.80 -25.07 -18.67
CA ILE A 12 -14.75 -24.29 -17.99
C ILE A 12 -15.07 -22.79 -18.04
N VAL A 13 -15.47 -22.27 -19.19
CA VAL A 13 -15.80 -20.84 -19.36
C VAL A 13 -16.99 -20.45 -18.47
N VAL A 14 -18.03 -21.28 -18.43
CA VAL A 14 -19.20 -21.05 -17.56
C VAL A 14 -18.79 -21.06 -16.08
N LEU A 15 -17.89 -21.97 -15.68
CA LEU A 15 -17.40 -22.03 -14.30
C LEU A 15 -16.62 -20.75 -13.92
N PHE A 16 -15.78 -20.23 -14.82
CA PHE A 16 -15.07 -18.97 -14.59
C PHE A 16 -16.03 -17.78 -14.41
N ILE A 17 -17.06 -17.66 -15.24
CA ILE A 17 -18.06 -16.57 -15.13
C ILE A 17 -18.80 -16.60 -13.79
N LEU A 18 -19.00 -17.78 -13.19
CA LEU A 18 -19.65 -17.92 -11.89
C LEU A 18 -18.71 -17.64 -10.72
N VAL A 19 -17.44 -18.05 -10.82
CA VAL A 19 -16.45 -17.90 -9.74
C VAL A 19 -15.87 -16.49 -9.70
N LEU A 20 -15.67 -15.83 -10.85
CA LEU A 20 -15.06 -14.50 -10.95
C LEU A 20 -15.80 -13.44 -10.11
N PRO A 21 -17.15 -13.32 -10.11
CA PRO A 21 -17.86 -12.36 -9.27
C PRO A 21 -17.65 -12.61 -7.77
N TRP A 22 -17.51 -13.88 -7.36
CA TRP A 22 -17.29 -14.26 -5.96
C TRP A 22 -15.87 -13.93 -5.51
N LEU A 23 -14.87 -14.17 -6.37
CA LEU A 23 -13.47 -13.80 -6.10
C LEU A 23 -13.23 -12.29 -6.22
N SER A 24 -13.96 -11.62 -7.12
CA SER A 24 -13.76 -10.19 -7.41
C SER A 24 -14.14 -9.29 -6.24
N GLY A 25 -14.88 -9.78 -5.23
CA GLY A 25 -15.19 -9.02 -4.01
C GLY A 25 -15.92 -7.69 -4.26
N ILE A 26 -16.49 -7.49 -5.46
CA ILE A 26 -16.96 -6.18 -5.94
C ILE A 26 -18.33 -5.78 -5.36
N GLY A 27 -18.92 -6.65 -4.54
CA GLY A 27 -20.29 -6.52 -4.03
C GLY A 27 -20.42 -6.47 -2.50
N SER A 28 -19.42 -5.99 -1.75
CA SER A 28 -19.58 -5.79 -0.31
C SER A 28 -20.42 -4.53 -0.04
N TYR A 29 -21.75 -4.67 -0.04
CA TYR A 29 -22.66 -3.62 0.40
C TYR A 29 -22.90 -3.75 1.90
N SER A 30 -22.22 -2.92 2.70
CA SER A 30 -22.48 -2.83 4.13
C SER A 30 -23.79 -2.07 4.37
N ILE A 31 -24.87 -2.79 4.67
CA ILE A 31 -26.12 -2.20 5.12
C ILE A 31 -25.92 -1.71 6.55
N GLN A 32 -25.59 -0.43 6.72
CA GLN A 32 -25.62 0.21 8.04
C GLN A 32 -27.08 0.32 8.48
N LYS A 33 -27.47 -0.54 9.43
CA LYS A 33 -28.80 -0.48 10.04
C LYS A 33 -28.83 0.73 10.96
N ALA A 34 -29.55 1.78 10.57
CA ALA A 34 -29.78 2.94 11.41
C ALA A 34 -30.58 2.50 12.65
N ALA A 35 -29.93 2.54 13.82
CA ALA A 35 -30.58 2.29 15.09
C ALA A 35 -31.63 3.39 15.35
N VAL A 36 -32.90 2.99 15.40
CA VAL A 36 -34.03 3.88 15.73
C VAL A 36 -33.90 4.25 17.20
N SER A 37 -33.40 5.45 17.49
CA SER A 37 -33.44 6.02 18.84
C SER A 37 -34.72 6.86 18.99
N ASN A 38 -35.67 6.34 19.76
CA ASN A 38 -36.83 7.09 20.23
C ASN A 38 -36.35 8.21 21.16
N LYS A 39 -36.38 9.47 20.73
CA LYS A 39 -36.25 10.61 21.65
C LYS A 39 -37.34 11.67 21.42
N LYS A 40 -37.97 11.99 22.55
CA LYS A 40 -39.09 12.90 22.78
C LYS A 40 -38.86 14.30 22.19
N SER A 41 -39.96 14.89 21.75
CA SER A 41 -40.10 16.23 21.16
C SER A 41 -39.48 17.34 22.01
N PRO A 42 -38.65 18.25 21.45
CA PRO A 42 -38.17 19.43 22.17
C PRO A 42 -39.03 20.67 21.88
N ASP A 43 -39.42 21.36 22.96
CA ASP A 43 -40.38 22.47 22.98
C ASP A 43 -39.72 23.86 22.82
N SER A 44 -38.57 23.94 22.15
CA SER A 44 -37.90 25.22 21.94
C SER A 44 -37.34 25.40 20.52
N ARG A 45 -37.53 26.59 19.94
CA ARG A 45 -36.99 26.97 18.61
C ARG A 45 -35.46 26.77 18.53
N ARG A 46 -34.76 26.89 19.66
CA ARG A 46 -33.31 26.69 19.77
C ARG A 46 -32.92 25.22 19.61
N GLU A 47 -33.74 24.29 20.09
CA GLU A 47 -33.52 22.85 19.88
C GLU A 47 -33.86 22.39 18.47
N LYS A 48 -34.83 23.03 17.79
CA LYS A 48 -35.09 22.75 16.36
C LYS A 48 -33.90 23.05 15.45
N LEU A 49 -33.12 24.09 15.78
CA LEU A 49 -31.88 24.42 15.08
C LEU A 49 -30.76 23.43 15.39
N LYS A 50 -30.61 23.00 16.65
CA LYS A 50 -29.65 21.94 17.02
C LYS A 50 -29.95 20.61 16.34
N ASN A 51 -31.21 20.20 16.30
CA ASN A 51 -31.62 18.96 15.62
C ASN A 51 -31.45 19.02 14.09
N LYS A 52 -31.44 20.21 13.48
CA LYS A 52 -31.09 20.37 12.05
C LYS A 52 -29.58 20.26 11.83
N LEU A 53 -28.77 20.76 12.77
CA LEU A 53 -27.32 20.64 12.74
C LEU A 53 -26.85 19.19 12.97
N ASP A 54 -27.53 18.44 13.84
CA ASP A 54 -27.28 17.01 14.07
C ASP A 54 -27.74 16.12 12.90
N LYS A 55 -28.64 16.62 12.03
CA LYS A 55 -29.09 15.92 10.80
C LYS A 55 -28.18 16.16 9.60
N SER A 56 -27.50 17.30 9.52
CA SER A 56 -26.31 17.38 8.67
C SER A 56 -25.26 16.50 9.32
N VAL A 57 -24.58 15.67 8.53
CA VAL A 57 -23.46 14.82 9.00
C VAL A 57 -22.32 15.74 9.43
N ALA A 58 -22.46 16.39 10.58
CA ALA A 58 -21.43 17.12 11.25
C ALA A 58 -20.53 16.05 11.85
N LEU A 59 -19.40 15.81 11.18
CA LEU A 59 -18.33 14.98 11.68
C LEU A 59 -17.86 15.61 13.00
N ASN A 60 -18.34 15.05 14.11
CA ASN A 60 -17.96 15.47 15.45
C ASN A 60 -16.51 15.03 15.70
N PHE A 61 -15.56 15.90 15.38
CA PHE A 61 -14.17 15.70 15.73
C PHE A 61 -13.95 16.16 17.18
N SER A 62 -14.01 15.18 18.09
CA SER A 62 -13.59 15.37 19.47
C SER A 62 -12.09 15.07 19.55
N LEU A 63 -11.23 16.10 19.48
CA LEU A 63 -9.84 15.93 19.90
C LEU A 63 -9.84 15.79 21.43
N LYS A 64 -9.45 14.61 21.89
CA LYS A 64 -9.18 14.35 23.30
C LYS A 64 -7.77 14.87 23.58
N ASP A 65 -7.66 16.14 23.94
CA ASP A 65 -6.41 16.70 24.45
C ASP A 65 -6.13 16.07 25.81
N LYS A 66 -5.36 14.98 25.77
CA LYS A 66 -4.62 14.52 26.92
C LYS A 66 -3.26 15.19 26.86
N ASN A 67 -3.12 16.24 27.67
CA ASN A 67 -1.86 16.48 28.34
C ASN A 67 -1.55 15.24 29.15
N ASP A 68 -0.77 14.33 28.58
CA ASP A 68 0.04 13.38 29.33
C ASP A 68 1.25 13.07 28.45
N GLU A 69 2.41 13.36 29.02
CA GLU A 69 3.72 13.16 28.45
C GLU A 69 3.94 11.72 27.96
N SER A 70 4.97 11.61 27.11
CA SER A 70 5.79 10.42 26.86
C SER A 70 5.33 9.40 25.82
N ASP A 71 6.24 9.22 24.86
CA ASP A 71 6.64 7.97 24.21
C ASP A 71 5.58 6.88 24.06
N GLY A 72 5.09 6.70 22.83
CA GLY A 72 4.20 5.59 22.57
C GLY A 72 3.86 5.40 21.10
N LYS A 73 4.68 4.60 20.42
CA LYS A 73 4.37 3.93 19.15
C LYS A 73 2.89 3.49 19.13
N SER A 74 2.10 3.98 18.18
CA SER A 74 0.90 3.28 17.76
C SER A 74 0.79 3.26 16.25
N SER A 75 1.06 2.07 15.74
CA SER A 75 0.84 1.62 14.39
C SER A 75 -0.66 1.51 14.10
N HIS A 76 -1.16 2.32 13.17
CA HIS A 76 -2.24 1.87 12.29
C HIS A 76 -2.06 2.47 10.90
N VAL A 77 -1.82 1.53 9.98
CA VAL A 77 -1.57 1.65 8.55
C VAL A 77 -2.46 2.70 7.88
N SER A 78 -1.91 3.90 7.66
CA SER A 78 -2.24 4.71 6.50
C SER A 78 -0.98 4.78 5.64
N LYS A 79 -1.12 4.43 4.37
CA LYS A 79 0.00 4.40 3.41
C LYS A 79 0.76 5.73 3.47
N ARG A 80 2.01 5.63 3.93
CA ARG A 80 3.08 6.65 4.05
C ARG A 80 2.83 7.94 3.27
N GLY A 81 2.15 8.88 3.92
CA GLY A 81 2.40 10.30 3.74
C GLY A 81 2.67 10.82 5.15
N GLU A 82 3.89 11.25 5.43
CA GLU A 82 4.17 11.99 6.67
C GLU A 82 3.18 13.17 6.70
N PHE A 83 2.61 13.50 7.85
CA PHE A 83 1.77 14.70 7.99
C PHE A 83 2.51 15.63 8.95
N ASP A 84 2.69 16.88 8.53
CA ASP A 84 3.33 17.91 9.34
C ASP A 84 2.24 18.82 9.91
N ILE A 85 2.37 19.20 11.19
CA ILE A 85 1.38 20.00 11.91
C ILE A 85 1.83 21.45 11.80
N ASP A 86 1.04 22.29 11.14
CA ASP A 86 1.34 23.72 11.04
C ASP A 86 1.23 24.38 12.42
N SER A 87 2.34 24.93 12.93
CA SER A 87 2.39 25.57 14.24
C SER A 87 1.53 26.83 14.36
N LYS A 88 1.13 27.45 13.25
CA LYS A 88 0.27 28.65 13.25
C LYS A 88 -1.22 28.31 13.22
N THR A 89 -1.60 27.23 12.54
CA THR A 89 -3.01 26.90 12.31
C THR A 89 -3.45 25.62 13.03
N GLY A 90 -2.51 24.80 13.52
CA GLY A 90 -2.78 23.50 14.12
C GLY A 90 -3.30 22.44 13.14
N LEU A 91 -3.41 22.78 11.86
CA LEU A 91 -3.98 21.90 10.84
C LEU A 91 -2.92 20.95 10.30
N LYS A 92 -3.31 19.68 10.11
CA LYS A 92 -2.45 18.66 9.48
C LYS A 92 -2.29 18.96 8.00
N ARG A 93 -1.07 19.19 7.56
CA ARG A 93 -0.72 19.30 6.15
C ARG A 93 -0.11 17.99 5.66
N ARG A 94 -0.50 17.56 4.47
CA ARG A 94 0.14 16.42 3.79
C ARG A 94 1.59 16.80 3.51
N VAL A 95 2.57 16.04 4.02
CA VAL A 95 3.97 16.18 3.59
C VAL A 95 4.04 15.65 2.17
N LEU A 96 3.99 16.57 1.22
CA LEU A 96 4.51 16.30 -0.12
C LEU A 96 6.01 16.17 0.09
N SER A 97 6.53 14.94 -0.06
CA SER A 97 7.94 14.50 -0.02
C SER A 97 8.99 15.51 0.46
N ARG A 98 9.87 15.10 1.38
CA ARG A 98 11.11 15.86 1.63
C ARG A 98 11.86 15.97 0.31
N TYR A 99 11.98 17.19 -0.20
CA TYR A 99 12.79 17.48 -1.37
C TYR A 99 14.24 17.50 -0.91
N ASP A 100 15.09 16.74 -1.60
CA ASP A 100 16.52 16.96 -1.45
C ASP A 100 16.83 18.35 -2.00
N GLN A 101 17.48 19.17 -1.18
CA GLN A 101 17.84 20.53 -1.54
C GLN A 101 19.17 20.57 -2.29
N ASP A 102 19.93 19.47 -2.26
CA ASP A 102 21.19 19.37 -2.97
C ASP A 102 20.94 18.95 -4.42
N PRO A 103 21.14 19.84 -5.41
CA PRO A 103 21.01 19.48 -6.83
C PRO A 103 22.06 18.47 -7.28
N ASN A 104 23.17 18.32 -6.55
CA ASN A 104 24.27 17.45 -6.94
C ASN A 104 24.05 15.99 -6.53
N ASN A 105 23.05 15.68 -5.69
CA ASN A 105 22.76 14.30 -5.28
C ASN A 105 22.26 13.41 -6.44
N PHE A 106 21.95 14.01 -7.60
CA PHE A 106 21.59 13.31 -8.82
C PHE A 106 22.62 13.48 -9.95
N ASP A 107 23.72 14.18 -9.67
CA ASP A 107 24.82 14.38 -10.63
C ASP A 107 25.86 13.29 -10.39
N PHE A 108 25.64 12.13 -11.00
CA PHE A 108 26.55 11.00 -10.91
C PHE A 108 27.75 11.21 -11.84
N ASP A 109 28.96 11.08 -11.29
CA ASP A 109 30.17 11.12 -12.09
C ASP A 109 30.21 9.89 -13.01
N ILE A 110 30.52 10.09 -14.29
CA ILE A 110 30.64 9.02 -15.27
C ILE A 110 31.69 7.99 -14.81
N ASP A 111 32.76 8.46 -14.17
CA ASP A 111 33.80 7.59 -13.61
C ASP A 111 33.28 6.71 -12.47
N GLU A 112 32.39 7.23 -11.62
CA GLU A 112 31.75 6.45 -10.54
C GLU A 112 30.88 5.33 -11.11
N LEU A 113 30.08 5.64 -12.14
CA LEU A 113 29.28 4.65 -12.88
C LEU A 113 30.15 3.56 -13.53
N ILE A 114 31.22 3.95 -14.22
CA ILE A 114 32.14 3.00 -14.86
C ILE A 114 32.80 2.08 -13.83
N ASP A 115 33.17 2.63 -12.67
CA ASP A 115 33.80 1.84 -11.62
C ASP A 115 32.82 0.91 -10.89
N GLU A 116 31.55 1.28 -10.79
CA GLU A 116 30.48 0.39 -10.31
C GLU A 116 30.29 -0.79 -11.26
N ASP A 117 30.15 -0.52 -12.57
CA ASP A 117 30.00 -1.53 -13.62
C ASP A 117 31.19 -2.51 -13.63
N ARG A 118 32.43 -2.00 -13.59
CA ARG A 118 33.64 -2.84 -13.54
C ARG A 118 33.69 -3.73 -12.30
N LYS A 119 33.26 -3.22 -11.14
CA LYS A 119 33.21 -3.99 -9.89
C LYS A 119 32.15 -5.08 -9.95
N GLU A 120 31.02 -4.81 -10.60
CA GLU A 120 29.97 -5.81 -10.77
C GLU A 120 30.42 -6.92 -11.72
N GLU A 121 30.97 -6.57 -12.88
CA GLU A 121 31.50 -7.54 -13.85
C GLU A 121 32.58 -8.45 -13.23
N ALA A 122 33.55 -7.88 -12.50
CA ALA A 122 34.57 -8.66 -11.82
C ALA A 122 34.01 -9.63 -10.76
N LYS A 123 32.92 -9.25 -10.07
CA LYS A 123 32.24 -10.15 -9.12
C LYS A 123 31.53 -11.28 -9.85
N GLU A 124 30.85 -10.99 -10.96
CA GLU A 124 30.17 -12.00 -11.76
C GLU A 124 31.14 -13.01 -12.36
N GLU A 125 32.27 -12.54 -12.90
CA GLU A 125 33.34 -13.41 -13.40
C GLU A 125 33.90 -14.31 -12.30
N GLN A 126 34.18 -13.76 -11.12
CA GLN A 126 34.63 -14.56 -9.98
C GLN A 126 33.57 -15.59 -9.55
N GLN A 127 32.29 -15.24 -9.57
CA GLN A 127 31.21 -16.19 -9.29
C GLN A 127 31.12 -17.27 -10.38
N ARG A 128 31.30 -16.91 -11.65
CA ARG A 128 31.31 -17.85 -12.78
C ARG A 128 32.49 -18.81 -12.66
N ILE A 129 33.69 -18.30 -12.41
CA ILE A 129 34.89 -19.13 -12.19
C ILE A 129 34.71 -20.05 -10.99
N LYS A 130 34.12 -19.59 -9.88
CA LYS A 130 33.82 -20.45 -8.72
C LYS A 130 32.80 -21.55 -9.06
N LYS A 131 31.80 -21.26 -9.91
CA LYS A 131 30.78 -22.24 -10.34
C LYS A 131 31.33 -23.29 -11.32
N PHE A 132 32.30 -22.91 -12.16
CA PHE A 132 32.83 -23.78 -13.23
C PHE A 132 34.22 -24.38 -12.93
N GLY A 133 35.00 -23.76 -12.07
CA GLY A 133 36.39 -24.13 -11.76
C GLY A 133 36.57 -25.45 -11.01
N GLY A 134 35.48 -26.05 -10.48
CA GLY A 134 35.50 -27.41 -9.94
C GLY A 134 35.16 -28.50 -10.97
N LYS A 135 34.55 -28.14 -12.11
CA LYS A 135 34.08 -29.12 -13.11
C LYS A 135 35.05 -29.33 -14.27
N SER A 136 35.98 -28.39 -14.49
CA SER A 136 36.97 -28.47 -15.58
C SER A 136 38.16 -29.38 -15.26
N SER A 137 38.42 -29.69 -13.99
CA SER A 137 39.48 -30.64 -13.59
C SER A 137 39.05 -32.10 -13.73
N GLU A 138 37.77 -32.43 -13.52
CA GLU A 138 37.27 -33.81 -13.64
C GLU A 138 37.20 -34.30 -15.10
N ALA A 139 36.97 -33.39 -16.07
CA ALA A 139 36.90 -33.75 -17.48
C ALA A 139 38.26 -34.12 -18.10
N TYR A 140 39.37 -33.72 -17.47
CA TYR A 140 40.73 -33.99 -17.98
C TYR A 140 41.39 -35.20 -17.32
N GLU A 141 40.96 -35.62 -16.12
CA GLU A 141 41.44 -36.88 -15.48
C GLU A 141 40.69 -38.13 -15.96
N GLY A 142 39.51 -38.00 -16.57
CA GLY A 142 38.77 -39.14 -17.14
C GLY A 142 39.26 -39.61 -18.52
N PHE A 143 40.32 -39.00 -19.07
CA PHE A 143 40.87 -39.27 -20.41
C PHE A 143 42.33 -39.77 -20.41
N VAL A 144 42.91 -40.08 -19.24
CA VAL A 144 44.23 -40.73 -19.09
C VAL A 144 44.04 -42.13 -18.51
#